data_AF-A0A8S0GQR6-F1
#
_entry.id   AF-A0A8S0GQR6-F1
#
_cell.length_a   1.000
_cell.length_b   1.000
_cell.length_c   1.000
_cell.angle_alpha   90.00
_cell.angle_beta   90.00
_cell.angle_gamma   90.00
#
_symmetry.space_group_name_H-M   'P 1'
#
loop_
_entity.id
_entity.type
_entity.pdbx_description
1 polymer ?
#
loop_
_entity_poly.entity_id
_entity_poly.type
_entity_poly.pdbx_seq_one_letter_code
_entity_poly.pdbx_strand_id
1 'polypeptide(L)'
;MLPHEELKRRLADADAAVVMKLGRNFPKVRQVLEELGLARRALYVERATMANQKIVPLDDVEPMSSPYFSLIIVPGERWQG
;
A
#
# COMPACT_ATOMS: atom_id res chain seq x y z
N MET A 1 9.89 -6.12 -9.21
CA MET A 1 9.22 -6.12 -7.90
C MET A 1 10.01 -7.07 -7.02
N LEU A 2 10.28 -6.72 -5.75
CA LEU A 2 11.08 -7.56 -4.86
C LEU A 2 10.43 -8.95 -4.66
N PRO A 3 11.20 -10.01 -4.40
CA PRO A 3 10.66 -11.30 -3.93
C PRO A 3 9.77 -11.12 -2.68
N HIS A 4 8.85 -12.07 -2.45
CA HIS A 4 7.86 -11.94 -1.35
C HIS A 4 8.53 -11.74 0.01
N GLU A 5 9.44 -12.63 0.37
CA GLU A 5 10.18 -12.57 1.63
C GLU A 5 11.04 -11.32 1.78
N GLU A 6 11.66 -10.86 0.68
CA GLU A 6 12.48 -9.64 0.70
C GLU A 6 11.62 -8.39 0.91
N LEU A 7 10.43 -8.34 0.31
CA LEU A 7 9.46 -7.26 0.54
C LEU A 7 8.98 -7.28 1.99
N LYS A 8 8.62 -8.45 2.50
CA LYS A 8 8.16 -8.65 3.87
C LYS A 8 9.20 -8.20 4.89
N ARG A 9 10.46 -8.63 4.74
CA ARG A 9 11.56 -8.22 5.63
C ARG A 9 11.71 -6.69 5.66
N ARG A 10 11.76 -6.03 4.50
CA ARG A 10 11.92 -4.57 4.43
C ARG A 10 10.76 -3.80 5.04
N LEU A 11 9.54 -4.29 4.87
CA LEU A 11 8.35 -3.65 5.45
C LEU A 11 8.24 -3.88 6.95
N ALA A 12 8.72 -5.01 7.47
CA ALA A 12 8.75 -5.29 8.90
C ALA A 12 9.71 -4.37 9.66
N ASP A 13 10.84 -3.99 9.04
CA ASP A 13 11.86 -3.13 9.65
C ASP A 13 11.55 -1.63 9.54
N ALA A 14 10.45 -1.25 8.88
CA ALA A 14 10.11 0.14 8.59
C ALA A 14 8.98 0.67 9.48
N ASP A 15 9.20 1.81 10.14
CA ASP A 15 8.12 2.54 10.84
C ASP A 15 7.05 3.01 9.82
N ALA A 16 7.51 3.67 8.75
CA ALA A 16 6.68 4.12 7.64
C ALA A 16 7.23 3.64 6.30
N ALA A 17 6.34 3.36 5.34
CA ALA A 17 6.72 2.90 4.01
C ALA A 17 5.80 3.43 2.92
N VAL A 18 6.34 3.56 1.70
CA VAL A 18 5.56 3.83 0.49
C VAL A 18 5.90 2.78 -0.57
N VAL A 19 4.89 2.13 -1.10
CA VAL A 19 5.02 1.19 -2.23
C VAL A 19 4.39 1.81 -3.47
N MET A 20 5.23 2.20 -4.43
CA MET A 20 4.81 2.84 -5.67
C MET A 20 4.62 1.83 -6.80
N LYS A 21 3.88 2.25 -7.84
CA LYS A 21 3.71 1.50 -9.10
C LYS A 21 3.11 0.12 -8.84
N LEU A 22 1.99 0.08 -8.12
CA LEU A 22 1.36 -1.17 -7.68
C LEU A 22 0.92 -2.00 -8.88
N GLY A 23 0.05 -1.47 -9.73
CA GLY A 23 -0.46 -2.17 -10.92
C GLY A 23 -0.74 -3.65 -10.65
N ARG A 24 -0.17 -4.54 -11.47
CA ARG A 24 -0.30 -6.00 -11.30
C ARG A 24 0.26 -6.59 -10.00
N ASN A 25 1.08 -5.84 -9.26
CA ASN A 25 1.68 -6.30 -8.01
C ASN A 25 0.82 -5.97 -6.78
N PHE A 26 -0.29 -5.24 -6.96
CA PHE A 26 -1.20 -4.89 -5.87
C PHE A 26 -1.57 -6.09 -4.98
N PRO A 27 -2.00 -7.26 -5.53
CA PRO A 27 -2.38 -8.40 -4.68
C PRO A 27 -1.24 -8.90 -3.81
N LYS A 28 -0.02 -8.94 -4.37
CA LYS A 28 1.19 -9.35 -3.63
C LYS A 28 1.51 -8.39 -2.49
N VAL A 29 1.46 -7.08 -2.74
CA VAL A 29 1.74 -6.06 -1.72
C VAL A 29 0.71 -6.15 -0.60
N ARG A 30 -0.57 -6.22 -0.97
CA ARG A 30 -1.67 -6.36 -0.02
C ARG A 30 -1.47 -7.59 0.87
N GLN A 31 -1.16 -8.75 0.29
CA GLN A 31 -0.91 -9.96 1.04
C GLN A 31 0.25 -9.79 2.05
N VAL A 32 1.38 -9.19 1.63
CA VAL A 32 2.49 -8.96 2.57
C VAL A 32 2.09 -8.01 3.71
N LEU A 33 1.32 -6.96 3.42
CA LEU A 33 0.84 -6.04 4.44
C LEU A 33 -0.16 -6.69 5.40
N GLU A 34 -1.01 -7.59 4.91
CA GLU A 34 -1.92 -8.39 5.73
C GLU A 34 -1.14 -9.35 6.65
N GLU A 35 -0.13 -10.05 6.11
CA GLU A 35 0.75 -10.94 6.88
C GLU A 35 1.52 -10.22 8.00
N LEU A 36 1.85 -8.95 7.79
CA LEU A 36 2.54 -8.11 8.78
C LEU A 36 1.59 -7.35 9.71
N GLY A 37 0.26 -7.46 9.52
CA GLY A 37 -0.73 -6.69 10.26
C GLY A 37 -0.74 -5.18 9.93
N LEU A 38 -0.01 -4.76 8.89
CA LEU A 38 0.14 -3.37 8.47
C LEU A 38 -1.04 -2.86 7.63
N ALA A 39 -1.83 -3.77 7.06
CA ALA A 39 -2.96 -3.42 6.18
C ALA A 39 -3.96 -2.45 6.85
N ARG A 40 -4.22 -2.61 8.16
CA ARG A 40 -5.19 -1.79 8.91
C ARG A 40 -4.87 -0.30 8.96
N ARG A 41 -3.59 0.06 8.90
CA ARG A 41 -3.12 1.46 8.89
C ARG A 41 -2.69 1.92 7.50
N ALA A 42 -2.78 1.06 6.49
CA ALA A 42 -2.35 1.38 5.14
C ALA A 42 -3.42 2.19 4.40
N LEU A 43 -2.96 3.22 3.69
CA LEU A 43 -3.77 3.99 2.75
C LEU A 43 -3.42 3.58 1.34
N TYR A 44 -4.45 3.46 0.52
CA TYR A 44 -4.31 3.34 -0.92
C TYR A 44 -4.60 4.67 -1.58
N VAL A 45 -3.71 5.08 -2.48
CA VAL A 45 -3.76 6.36 -3.18
C VAL A 45 -3.72 6.12 -4.67
N GLU A 46 -4.70 6.64 -5.39
CA GLU A 46 -4.72 6.70 -6.85
C GLU A 46 -4.63 8.13 -7.34
N ARG A 47 -3.90 8.31 -8.45
CA ARG A 47 -3.86 9.57 -9.20
C ARG A 47 -3.61 10.78 -8.28
N ALA A 48 -2.64 10.62 -7.37
CA ALA A 48 -2.25 11.65 -6.41
C ALA A 48 -2.06 12.99 -7.14
N THR A 49 -2.59 14.07 -6.54
CA THR A 49 -2.60 15.45 -7.04
C THR A 49 -3.37 15.70 -8.35
N MET A 50 -4.11 14.71 -8.87
CA MET A 50 -4.99 14.87 -10.03
C MET A 50 -6.45 15.12 -9.59
N ALA A 51 -7.27 15.66 -10.50
CA ALA A 51 -8.67 16.01 -10.22
C ALA A 51 -9.54 14.83 -9.75
N ASN A 52 -9.20 13.60 -10.15
CA ASN A 52 -9.87 12.37 -9.76
C ASN A 52 -9.02 11.52 -8.80
N GLN A 53 -8.26 12.16 -7.90
CA GLN A 53 -7.54 11.50 -6.83
C GLN A 53 -8.51 10.69 -5.96
N LYS A 54 -8.07 9.49 -5.56
CA LYS A 54 -8.75 8.67 -4.55
C LYS A 54 -7.76 8.32 -3.44
N ILE A 55 -8.09 8.65 -2.20
CA ILE A 55 -7.36 8.23 -1.00
C ILE A 55 -8.35 7.49 -0.12
N VAL A 56 -8.13 6.19 0.10
CA VAL A 56 -9.01 5.34 0.90
C VAL A 56 -8.18 4.38 1.76
N PRO A 57 -8.72 3.88 2.89
CA PRO A 57 -8.14 2.72 3.58
C PRO A 57 -7.91 1.56 2.61
N LEU A 58 -6.81 0.82 2.78
CA LEU A 58 -6.49 -0.32 1.92
C LEU A 58 -7.60 -1.39 1.92
N ASP A 59 -8.28 -1.55 3.05
CA ASP A 59 -9.37 -2.51 3.22
C ASP A 59 -10.60 -2.19 2.34
N ASP A 60 -10.79 -0.92 1.99
CA ASP A 60 -11.90 -0.43 1.16
C ASP A 60 -11.62 -0.55 -0.35
N VAL A 61 -10.48 -1.12 -0.74
CA VAL A 61 -10.07 -1.25 -2.15
C VAL A 61 -10.43 -2.61 -2.71
N GLU A 62 -11.23 -2.62 -3.77
CA GLU A 62 -11.46 -3.82 -4.56
C GLU A 62 -10.23 -4.17 -5.42
N PRO A 63 -9.71 -5.41 -5.35
CA PRO A 63 -8.44 -5.81 -5.99
C PRO A 63 -8.38 -5.65 -7.52
N MET A 64 -9.53 -5.63 -8.19
CA MET A 64 -9.63 -5.69 -9.65
C MET A 64 -9.48 -4.32 -10.35
N SER A 65 -9.27 -3.23 -9.60
CA SER A 65 -9.39 -1.87 -10.16
C SER A 65 -8.13 -1.02 -10.12
N SER A 66 -6.97 -1.53 -9.68
CA SER A 66 -5.83 -0.64 -9.41
C SER A 66 -5.25 -0.01 -10.69
N PRO A 67 -5.38 1.32 -10.91
CA PRO A 67 -4.86 1.99 -12.09
C PRO A 67 -3.34 2.06 -12.05
N TYR A 68 -2.74 2.40 -13.19
CA TYR A 68 -1.28 2.55 -13.34
C TYR A 68 -0.66 3.54 -12.33
N PHE A 69 -1.38 4.62 -12.01
CA PHE A 69 -0.97 5.61 -11.01
C PHE A 69 -1.58 5.29 -9.65
N SER A 70 -1.01 4.28 -8.99
CA SER A 70 -1.41 3.88 -7.65
C SER A 70 -0.19 3.61 -6.76
N LEU A 71 -0.35 3.91 -5.47
CA LEU A 71 0.61 3.64 -4.42
C LEU A 71 -0.10 3.28 -3.11
N ILE A 72 0.63 2.58 -2.24
CA ILE A 72 0.21 2.31 -0.87
C ILE A 72 1.14 3.09 0.05
N ILE A 73 0.56 3.80 1.01
CA ILE A 73 1.27 4.46 2.11
C ILE A 73 0.96 3.68 3.38
N VAL A 74 2.00 3.33 4.12
CA VAL A 74 1.94 2.77 5.47
C VAL A 74 2.52 3.85 6.38
N PRO A 75 1.68 4.72 6.98
CA PRO A 75 2.14 5.84 7.81
C PRO A 75 2.63 5.34 9.16
N GLY A 76 3.72 5.90 9.71
CA GLY A 76 4.32 5.49 10.99
C GLY A 76 3.34 5.39 12.15
N GLU A 77 3.66 4.59 13.18
CA GLU A 77 2.68 4.25 14.23
C GLU A 77 2.12 5.46 15.00
N ARG A 78 2.86 6.57 15.02
CA ARG A 78 2.46 7.82 15.69
C ARG A 78 1.64 8.77 14.82
N TRP A 79 1.38 8.41 13.55
CA TRP A 79 0.57 9.24 12.67
C TRP A 79 -0.90 9.22 13.10
N GLN A 80 -1.53 10.41 13.16
CA GLN A 80 -2.88 10.60 13.71
C GLN A 80 -3.94 10.94 12.64
N GLY A 81 -3.57 10.92 11.35
CA GLY A 81 -4.40 11.48 10.29
C GLY A 81 -3.89 12.84 9.85
#